data_AF-A0A9Y2JUI2-F1
#
_entry.id   AF-A0A9Y2JUI2-F1
#
_cell.length_a   1.000
_cell.length_b   1.000
_cell.length_c   1.000
_cell.angle_alpha   90.00
_cell.angle_beta   90.00
_cell.angle_gamma   90.00
#
_symmetry.space_group_name_H-M   'P 1'
#
loop_
_entity.id
_entity.type
_entity.pdbx_description
1 polymer ?
#
loop_
_entity_poly.entity_id
_entity_poly.type
_entity_poly.pdbx_seq_one_letter_code
_entity_poly.pdbx_strand_id
1 'polypeptide(L)'
;MSTNLRRAVLGVAVTLGVALAAPATVSAAPVDFPCGYSSQGMDAHYRHCANTFALIHVDWDNGSHYTDCYGPWDEQTLWHDGPHRQVNAYFVNTPPRLLKNASGNWICSASQPDA
;
A
#
# COMPACT_ATOMS: atom_id res chain seq x y z
N MET A 1 -25.46 -82.69 -15.65
CA MET A 1 -25.42 -81.94 -14.37
C MET A 1 -24.26 -80.96 -14.49
N SER A 2 -24.49 -79.72 -14.91
CA SER A 2 -24.84 -78.52 -14.09
C SER A 2 -23.60 -77.60 -14.10
N THR A 3 -23.59 -76.31 -14.43
CA THR A 3 -24.62 -75.35 -14.86
C THR A 3 -23.87 -74.14 -15.45
N ASN A 4 -24.43 -73.53 -16.49
CA ASN A 4 -23.97 -72.24 -17.03
C ASN A 4 -24.21 -71.11 -16.01
N LEU A 5 -23.22 -70.24 -15.75
CA LEU A 5 -23.44 -69.00 -15.01
C LEU A 5 -23.36 -67.79 -15.96
N ARG A 6 -24.49 -67.10 -16.03
CA ARG A 6 -24.79 -65.96 -16.89
C ARG A 6 -24.20 -64.67 -16.31
N ARG A 7 -23.92 -63.74 -17.22
CA ARG A 7 -23.42 -62.37 -17.00
C ARG A 7 -24.39 -61.47 -16.22
N ALA A 8 -23.82 -60.33 -15.78
CA ALA A 8 -24.44 -59.02 -15.51
C ALA A 8 -24.85 -58.79 -14.03
N VAL A 9 -24.67 -57.64 -13.38
CA VAL A 9 -24.36 -56.28 -13.85
C VAL A 9 -24.07 -55.37 -12.63
N LEU A 10 -23.22 -54.32 -12.82
CA LEU A 10 -23.14 -52.99 -12.17
C LEU A 10 -22.95 -52.89 -10.63
N GLY A 11 -22.13 -51.99 -10.08
CA GLY A 11 -21.62 -50.75 -10.65
C GLY A 11 -20.37 -50.24 -9.94
N VAL A 12 -19.45 -49.71 -10.72
CA VAL A 12 -18.30 -48.93 -10.24
C VAL A 12 -18.79 -47.49 -10.16
N ALA A 13 -18.93 -46.96 -8.94
CA ALA A 13 -19.20 -45.56 -8.72
C ALA A 13 -17.92 -44.75 -9.06
N VAL A 14 -17.92 -44.10 -10.21
CA VAL A 14 -16.89 -43.12 -10.57
C VAL A 14 -17.20 -41.84 -9.81
N THR A 15 -16.51 -41.61 -8.70
CA THR A 15 -16.50 -40.31 -8.03
C THR A 15 -15.63 -39.37 -8.86
N LEU A 16 -16.27 -38.49 -9.64
CA LEU A 16 -15.60 -37.33 -10.21
C LEU A 16 -15.15 -36.40 -9.07
N GLY A 17 -13.93 -36.62 -8.58
CA GLY A 17 -13.23 -35.66 -7.75
C GLY A 17 -12.89 -34.44 -8.60
N VAL A 18 -13.80 -33.48 -8.67
CA VAL A 18 -13.50 -32.14 -9.18
C VAL A 18 -12.58 -31.50 -8.15
N ALA A 19 -11.28 -31.58 -8.40
CA ALA A 19 -10.31 -30.78 -7.69
C ALA A 19 -10.63 -29.31 -7.98
N LEU A 20 -11.35 -28.67 -7.05
CA LEU A 20 -11.51 -27.23 -7.00
C LEU A 20 -10.12 -26.63 -6.81
N ALA A 21 -9.43 -26.34 -7.91
CA ALA A 21 -8.24 -25.53 -7.89
C ALA A 21 -8.65 -24.16 -7.38
N ALA A 22 -8.36 -23.89 -6.10
CA ALA A 22 -8.54 -22.58 -5.52
C ALA A 22 -7.78 -21.57 -6.41
N PRO A 23 -8.41 -20.44 -6.80
CA PRO A 23 -7.71 -19.43 -7.56
C PRO A 23 -6.51 -18.96 -6.74
N ALA A 24 -5.31 -19.15 -7.28
CA ALA A 24 -4.10 -18.60 -6.69
C ALA A 24 -4.23 -17.08 -6.76
N THR A 25 -4.46 -16.44 -5.62
CA THR A 25 -4.39 -14.99 -5.51
C THR A 25 -2.94 -14.58 -5.73
N VAL A 26 -2.62 -14.10 -6.93
CA VAL A 26 -1.32 -13.50 -7.21
C VAL A 26 -1.28 -12.21 -6.41
N SER A 27 -0.52 -12.20 -5.32
CA SER A 27 -0.21 -10.98 -4.59
C SER A 27 0.71 -10.14 -5.48
N ALA A 28 0.29 -8.90 -5.76
CA ALA A 28 1.14 -7.96 -6.50
C ALA A 28 2.43 -7.72 -5.70
N ALA A 29 3.58 -7.80 -6.37
CA ALA A 29 4.86 -7.47 -5.74
C ALA A 29 4.85 -5.98 -5.29
N PRO A 30 5.51 -5.64 -4.17
CA PRO A 30 5.67 -4.25 -3.76
C PRO A 30 6.33 -3.44 -4.88
N VAL A 31 5.76 -2.29 -5.21
CA VAL A 31 6.37 -1.34 -6.16
C VAL A 31 7.38 -0.52 -5.36
N ASP A 32 8.66 -0.57 -5.76
CA ASP A 32 9.69 0.28 -5.15
C ASP A 32 9.49 1.74 -5.60
N PHE A 33 9.06 2.62 -4.69
CA PHE A 33 8.92 4.05 -4.98
C PHE A 33 10.29 4.76 -4.89
N PRO A 34 10.60 5.67 -5.84
CA PRO A 34 11.82 6.47 -5.77
C PRO A 34 11.76 7.47 -4.62
N CYS A 35 12.91 8.01 -4.24
CA CYS A 35 12.98 9.13 -3.30
C CYS A 35 12.23 10.35 -3.81
N GLY A 36 11.54 11.06 -2.92
CA GLY A 36 10.71 12.22 -3.22
C GLY A 36 9.29 11.83 -3.63
N TYR A 37 8.63 12.73 -4.34
CA TYR A 37 7.27 12.55 -4.85
C TYR A 37 7.26 11.68 -6.11
N SER A 38 6.33 10.73 -6.17
CA SER A 38 6.00 9.95 -7.35
C SER A 38 4.50 9.73 -7.43
N SER A 39 3.95 9.67 -8.65
CA SER A 39 2.51 9.46 -8.86
C SER A 39 2.28 8.29 -9.81
N GLN A 40 1.37 7.39 -9.46
CA GLN A 40 0.94 6.31 -10.33
C GLN A 40 -0.58 6.23 -10.38
N GLY A 41 -1.17 6.75 -11.47
CA GLY A 41 -2.62 6.79 -11.61
C GLY A 41 -3.25 7.91 -10.79
N MET A 42 -4.16 7.56 -9.88
CA MET A 42 -4.84 8.54 -9.00
C MET A 42 -4.13 8.75 -7.67
N ASP A 43 -3.36 7.76 -7.21
CA ASP A 43 -2.60 7.85 -5.97
C ASP A 43 -1.19 8.38 -6.22
N ALA A 44 -0.67 9.06 -5.20
CA ALA A 44 0.71 9.47 -5.16
C ALA A 44 1.42 8.86 -3.95
N HIS A 45 2.74 8.92 -3.98
CA HIS A 45 3.63 8.41 -2.95
C HIS A 45 4.71 9.43 -2.70
N TYR A 46 5.06 9.61 -1.43
CA TYR A 46 6.24 10.35 -1.02
C TYR A 46 7.16 9.46 -0.20
N ARG A 47 8.43 9.38 -0.61
CA ARG A 47 9.47 8.66 0.13
C ARG A 47 10.56 9.63 0.56
N HIS A 48 10.71 9.82 1.86
CA HIS A 48 11.82 10.57 2.40
C HIS A 48 13.08 9.73 2.38
N CYS A 49 14.20 10.26 1.89
CA CYS A 49 15.46 9.52 1.78
C CYS A 49 16.61 10.28 2.43
N ALA A 50 16.44 10.63 3.70
CA ALA A 50 17.51 11.23 4.50
C ALA A 50 17.46 10.73 5.95
N ASN A 51 18.56 10.94 6.68
CA ASN A 51 18.69 10.58 8.10
C ASN A 51 18.16 11.66 9.04
N THR A 52 17.40 12.63 8.53
CA THR A 52 16.90 13.79 9.28
C THR A 52 15.38 13.88 9.14
N PHE A 53 14.73 14.59 10.06
CA PHE A 53 13.34 14.99 9.89
C PHE A 53 13.24 16.12 8.86
N ALA A 54 12.17 16.13 8.07
CA ALA A 54 11.90 17.14 7.07
C ALA A 54 10.43 17.54 7.08
N LEU A 55 10.15 18.79 6.77
CA LEU A 55 8.80 19.27 6.51
C LEU A 55 8.56 19.23 5.00
N ILE A 56 7.46 18.62 4.59
CA ILE A 56 7.08 18.40 3.20
C ILE A 56 5.79 19.14 2.94
N HIS A 57 5.80 20.01 1.93
CA HIS A 57 4.60 20.67 1.40
C HIS A 57 3.99 19.79 0.31
N VAL A 58 2.67 19.62 0.34
CA VAL A 58 1.91 18.75 -0.58
C VAL A 58 0.82 19.56 -1.25
N ASP A 59 0.87 19.62 -2.59
CA ASP A 59 -0.09 20.36 -3.42
C ASP A 59 -1.19 19.43 -3.96
N TRP A 60 -2.42 19.92 -4.00
CA TRP A 60 -3.56 19.26 -4.63
C TRP A 60 -3.97 19.94 -5.94
N ASP A 61 -4.60 19.18 -6.84
CA ASP A 61 -5.10 19.69 -8.12
C ASP A 61 -6.17 20.78 -8.02
N ASN A 62 -6.89 20.85 -6.89
CA ASN A 62 -7.89 21.87 -6.60
C ASN A 62 -7.29 23.13 -5.94
N GLY A 63 -5.97 23.19 -5.81
CA GLY A 63 -5.25 24.32 -5.20
C GLY A 63 -5.22 24.29 -3.68
N SER A 64 -5.76 23.27 -3.02
CA SER A 64 -5.50 23.06 -1.58
C SER A 64 -4.08 22.54 -1.36
N HIS A 65 -3.59 22.69 -0.14
CA HIS A 65 -2.30 22.17 0.25
C HIS A 65 -2.30 21.80 1.73
N TYR A 66 -1.30 21.03 2.14
CA TYR A 66 -0.96 20.83 3.53
C TYR A 66 0.54 20.57 3.68
N THR A 67 1.01 20.73 4.91
CA THR A 67 2.38 20.40 5.28
C THR A 67 2.38 19.23 6.25
N ASP A 68 3.28 18.27 6.05
CA ASP A 68 3.46 17.16 6.96
C ASP A 68 4.94 16.89 7.23
N CYS A 69 5.23 16.32 8.40
CA CYS A 69 6.58 16.00 8.82
C CYS A 69 6.87 14.53 8.52
N TYR A 70 8.04 14.30 7.91
CA TYR A 70 8.54 12.98 7.60
C TYR A 70 9.81 12.71 8.38
N GLY A 71 9.84 11.60 9.09
CA GLY A 71 11.01 11.08 9.78
C GLY A 71 11.98 10.37 8.84
N PRO A 72 13.17 10.02 9.34
CA PRO A 72 14.21 9.37 8.54
C PRO A 72 13.70 8.12 7.82
N TRP A 73 13.83 8.12 6.49
CA TRP A 73 13.39 7.01 5.63
C TRP A 73 11.88 6.70 5.65
N ASP A 74 11.05 7.61 6.17
CA ASP A 74 9.60 7.44 6.15
C ASP A 74 9.06 7.45 4.72
N GLU A 75 8.03 6.65 4.51
CA GLU A 75 7.31 6.54 3.25
C GLU A 75 5.81 6.60 3.52
N GLN A 76 5.09 7.34 2.69
CA GLN A 76 3.65 7.48 2.83
C GLN A 76 2.96 7.50 1.47
N THR A 77 1.86 6.75 1.38
CA THR A 77 0.89 6.92 0.31
C THR A 77 0.08 8.19 0.55
N LEU A 78 0.04 9.04 -0.46
CA LEU A 78 -0.81 10.21 -0.52
C LEU A 78 -2.09 9.80 -1.26
N TRP A 79 -3.10 9.44 -0.49
CA TRP A 79 -4.39 8.98 -1.03
C TRP A 79 -5.15 10.14 -1.65
N HIS A 80 -5.72 9.92 -2.82
CA HIS A 80 -6.67 10.87 -3.42
C HIS A 80 -7.93 11.01 -2.54
N ASP A 81 -8.59 12.16 -2.63
CA ASP A 81 -9.87 12.45 -1.97
C ASP A 81 -10.93 12.75 -3.02
N GLY A 82 -11.81 11.78 -3.25
CA GLY A 82 -12.85 11.87 -4.27
C GLY A 82 -12.26 12.16 -5.67
N PRO A 83 -12.61 13.29 -6.32
CA PRO A 83 -12.05 13.64 -7.62
C PRO A 83 -10.67 14.31 -7.55
N HIS A 84 -10.16 14.60 -6.36
CA HIS A 84 -8.94 15.39 -6.16
C HIS A 84 -7.76 14.51 -5.83
N ARG A 85 -6.61 14.82 -6.42
CA ARG A 85 -5.34 14.15 -6.12
C ARG A 85 -4.24 15.13 -5.80
N GLN A 86 -3.22 14.63 -5.11
CA GLN A 86 -1.97 15.33 -4.92
C GLN A 86 -1.21 15.37 -6.24
N VAL A 87 -0.74 16.55 -6.63
CA VAL A 87 -0.02 16.78 -7.89
C VAL A 87 1.47 17.00 -7.68
N ASN A 88 1.89 17.26 -6.43
CA ASN A 88 3.27 17.51 -6.09
C ASN A 88 3.51 17.31 -4.59
N ALA A 89 4.74 16.98 -4.21
CA ALA A 89 5.19 17.07 -2.83
C ALA A 89 6.70 17.37 -2.79
N TYR A 90 7.10 18.32 -1.97
CA TYR A 90 8.48 18.80 -1.94
C TYR A 90 8.92 19.29 -0.55
N PHE A 91 10.22 19.26 -0.33
CA PHE A 91 10.84 19.75 0.89
C PHE A 91 10.74 21.28 1.00
N VAL A 92 10.44 21.77 2.21
CA VAL A 92 10.47 23.20 2.55
C VAL A 92 11.50 23.48 3.64
N ASN A 93 12.14 24.65 3.60
CA ASN A 93 13.20 25.03 4.54
C ASN A 93 12.69 25.36 5.97
N THR A 94 11.38 25.40 6.18
CA THR A 94 10.79 25.61 7.50
C THR A 94 11.08 24.39 8.40
N PRO A 95 11.67 24.57 9.59
CA PRO A 95 11.93 23.45 10.49
C PRO A 95 10.64 22.74 10.92
N PRO A 96 10.57 21.39 10.86
CA PRO A 96 9.41 20.66 11.34
C PRO A 96 9.27 20.79 12.85
N ARG A 97 8.03 20.74 13.34
CA ARG A 97 7.74 20.63 14.77
C ARG A 97 7.94 19.18 15.21
N LEU A 98 8.87 18.97 16.12
CA LEU A 98 9.20 17.65 16.69
C LEU A 98 8.81 17.56 18.16
N LEU A 99 8.47 16.35 18.60
CA LEU A 99 8.19 16.00 19.99
C LEU A 99 9.08 14.84 20.42
N LYS A 100 9.26 14.66 21.74
CA LYS A 100 9.85 13.43 22.28
C LYS A 100 8.75 12.49 22.73
N ASN A 101 8.82 11.23 22.29
CA ASN A 101 7.93 10.19 22.80
C ASN A 101 8.35 9.74 24.22
N ALA A 102 7.59 8.82 24.82
CA ALA A 102 7.87 8.31 26.17
C ALA A 102 9.26 7.65 26.32
N SER A 103 9.81 7.13 25.22
CA SER A 103 11.16 6.54 25.16
C SER A 103 12.27 7.56 24.94
N GLY A 104 11.93 8.86 24.80
CA GLY A 104 12.88 9.94 24.56
C GLY A 104 13.29 10.14 23.10
N ASN A 105 12.71 9.36 22.17
CA ASN A 105 12.99 9.47 20.74
C ASN A 105 12.23 10.65 20.13
N TRP A 106 12.86 11.32 19.17
CA TRP A 106 12.19 12.36 18.38
C TRP A 106 11.17 11.75 17.43
N ILE A 107 10.00 12.37 17.35
CA ILE A 107 8.91 12.04 16.42
C ILE A 107 8.33 13.33 15.83
N CYS A 108 7.65 13.22 14.71
CA CYS A 108 6.84 14.30 14.15
C CYS A 108 5.68 14.66 15.08
N SER A 109 5.46 15.96 15.27
CA SER A 109 4.24 16.48 15.91
C SER A 109 3.04 16.28 14.99
N ALA A 110 1.86 16.04 15.57
CA ALA A 110 0.60 15.98 14.81
C ALA A 110 0.22 17.34 14.17
N SER A 111 0.72 18.44 14.72
CA SER A 111 0.61 19.77 14.11
C SER A 111 1.96 20.24 13.61
N GLN A 112 1.98 20.70 12.36
CA GLN A 112 3.15 21.27 11.71
C GLN A 112 2.95 22.76 11.42
N PRO A 113 4.03 23.56 11.33
CA PRO A 113 3.91 24.92 10.82
C PRO A 113 3.49 24.88 9.36
N ASP A 114 2.66 25.83 8.97
CA ASP A 114 2.35 26.09 7.56
C ASP A 114 3.59 26.67 6.86
N ALA A 115 3.81 26.32 5.59
CA ALA A 115 5.04 26.64 4.86
C ALA A 115 4.77 26.90 3.38
#